data_AF-A0A1G3JA18-F1
#
_entry.id   AF-A0A1G3JA18-F1
#
_cell.length_a   1.000
_cell.length_b   1.000
_cell.length_c   1.000
_cell.angle_alpha   90.00
_cell.angle_beta   90.00
_cell.angle_gamma   90.00
#
_symmetry.space_group_name_H-M   'P 1'
#
loop_
_entity.id
_entity.type
_entity.pdbx_description
1 polymer ?
#
loop_
_entity_poly.entity_id
_entity_poly.type
_entity_poly.pdbx_seq_one_letter_code
_entity_poly.pdbx_strand_id
1 'polypeptide(L)'
;DLANPFNGLLEIFDDPDFPHFGAEIEIAGAAESIVAIYGTTYFQPGPIAELIRRCCQESLKIAPVGFDWSYGCSRPRRDSFGGGWCTIFADHVEFASTQEELARRLGRSAVTPPAEPPDPWIDYPQYPSVDWQTEVANGDTRLGYLDWVLARTEADHSVPPSMELPSA
;
A
#
# COMPACT_ATOMS: atom_id res chain seq x y z
N ASP A 1 2.65 25.15 -35.17
CA ASP A 1 1.67 25.35 -36.26
C ASP A 1 0.28 25.20 -35.66
N LEU A 2 -0.55 26.24 -35.67
CA LEU A 2 -1.89 26.22 -35.03
C LEU A 2 -2.89 25.28 -35.74
N ALA A 3 -2.60 24.85 -36.98
CA ALA A 3 -3.47 23.95 -37.74
C ALA A 3 -3.15 22.46 -37.55
N ASN A 4 -2.11 22.11 -36.79
CA ASN A 4 -1.74 20.72 -36.58
C ASN A 4 -2.81 20.01 -35.70
N PRO A 5 -3.53 19.00 -36.23
CA PRO A 5 -4.57 18.29 -35.48
C PRO A 5 -4.02 17.55 -34.25
N PHE A 6 -2.70 17.35 -34.16
CA PHE A 6 -2.04 16.72 -33.01
C PHE A 6 -1.79 17.68 -31.85
N ASN A 7 -1.94 19.00 -32.01
CA ASN A 7 -1.60 19.97 -30.95
C ASN A 7 -2.27 19.65 -29.63
N GLY A 8 -3.57 19.32 -29.65
CA GLY A 8 -4.29 18.95 -28.43
C GLY A 8 -3.74 17.67 -27.78
N LEU A 9 -3.31 16.68 -28.57
CA LEU A 9 -2.68 15.47 -28.04
C LEU A 9 -1.29 15.79 -27.47
N LEU A 10 -0.49 16.62 -28.13
CA LEU A 10 0.86 16.97 -27.70
C LEU A 10 0.88 17.76 -26.39
N GLU A 11 -0.15 18.58 -26.13
CA GLU A 11 -0.31 19.35 -24.90
C GLU A 11 -0.41 18.49 -23.62
N ILE A 12 -0.68 17.19 -23.73
CA ILE A 12 -0.77 16.33 -22.54
C ILE A 12 0.59 15.81 -22.06
N PHE A 13 1.65 15.93 -22.87
CA PHE A 13 2.99 15.40 -22.58
C PHE A 13 3.93 16.48 -22.00
N ASP A 14 4.83 16.07 -21.10
CA ASP A 14 5.85 16.98 -20.55
C ASP A 14 6.89 17.42 -21.59
N ASP A 15 7.21 16.53 -22.55
CA ASP A 15 8.07 16.80 -23.71
C ASP A 15 7.28 16.57 -25.01
N PRO A 16 6.66 17.64 -25.57
CA PRO A 16 5.89 17.56 -26.80
C PRO A 16 6.71 17.18 -28.04
N ASP A 17 8.03 17.34 -28.02
CA ASP A 17 8.90 17.01 -29.16
C ASP A 17 9.18 15.50 -29.22
N PHE A 18 9.07 14.79 -28.09
CA PHE A 18 9.23 13.34 -27.98
C PHE A 18 8.07 12.69 -27.22
N PRO A 19 6.84 12.70 -27.76
CA PRO A 19 5.64 12.25 -27.05
C PRO A 19 5.66 10.73 -26.83
N HIS A 20 5.97 10.31 -25.60
CA HIS A 20 6.06 8.91 -25.23
C HIS A 20 5.63 8.68 -23.78
N PHE A 21 4.62 7.83 -23.57
CA PHE A 21 4.08 7.54 -22.24
C PHE A 21 5.00 6.73 -21.34
N GLY A 22 6.01 6.05 -21.91
CA GLY A 22 6.89 5.16 -21.16
C GLY A 22 6.16 3.97 -20.52
N ALA A 23 5.02 3.57 -21.07
CA ALA A 23 4.07 2.65 -20.48
C ALA A 23 3.70 1.50 -21.41
N GLU A 24 3.43 0.34 -20.83
CA GLU A 24 2.71 -0.78 -21.43
C GLU A 24 1.34 -0.90 -20.73
N ILE A 25 0.31 -1.23 -21.52
CA ILE A 25 -1.06 -1.35 -21.03
C ILE A 25 -1.48 -2.81 -21.18
N GLU A 26 -1.86 -3.43 -20.06
CA GLU A 26 -2.41 -4.78 -20.02
C GLU A 26 -3.85 -4.74 -19.50
N ILE A 27 -4.77 -5.35 -20.24
CA ILE A 27 -6.19 -5.46 -19.86
C ILE A 27 -6.47 -6.95 -19.63
N ALA A 28 -6.80 -7.30 -18.38
CA ALA A 28 -7.09 -8.68 -17.99
C ALA A 28 -8.47 -8.82 -17.31
N GLY A 29 -9.08 -9.99 -17.46
CA GLY A 29 -10.35 -10.35 -16.84
C GLY A 29 -11.58 -9.90 -17.64
N ALA A 30 -12.37 -10.88 -18.13
CA ALA A 30 -13.55 -10.61 -18.95
C ALA A 30 -14.75 -10.03 -18.18
N ALA A 31 -14.76 -10.13 -16.84
CA ALA A 31 -15.91 -9.74 -15.99
C ALA A 31 -15.64 -8.57 -15.03
N GLU A 32 -14.37 -8.35 -14.62
CA GLU A 32 -14.00 -7.31 -13.65
C GLU A 32 -13.10 -6.21 -14.24
N SER A 33 -12.77 -6.30 -15.55
CA SER A 33 -11.98 -5.33 -16.33
C SER A 33 -10.90 -4.61 -15.51
N ILE A 34 -9.92 -5.38 -15.03
CA ILE A 34 -8.77 -4.82 -14.30
C ILE A 34 -7.78 -4.32 -15.35
N VAL A 35 -7.58 -3.00 -15.39
CA VAL A 35 -6.59 -2.35 -16.26
C VAL A 35 -5.33 -2.09 -15.44
N ALA A 36 -4.22 -2.71 -15.86
CA ALA A 36 -2.91 -2.49 -15.25
C ALA A 36 -2.04 -1.67 -16.22
N ILE A 37 -1.42 -0.61 -15.70
CA ILE A 37 -0.54 0.26 -16.48
C ILE A 37 0.80 0.33 -15.77
N TYR A 38 1.86 -0.08 -16.47
CA TYR A 38 3.20 -0.10 -15.88
C TYR A 38 4.25 0.42 -16.86
N GLY A 39 5.35 0.92 -16.33
CA GLY A 39 6.39 1.54 -17.15
C GLY A 39 7.73 1.57 -16.42
N THR A 40 8.80 1.75 -17.19
CA THR A 40 10.16 1.78 -16.66
C THR A 40 10.63 3.23 -16.45
N THR A 41 11.79 3.62 -16.96
CA THR A 41 12.49 4.87 -16.61
C THR A 41 11.75 6.15 -17.04
N TYR A 42 10.76 6.05 -17.93
CA TYR A 42 10.06 7.20 -18.52
C TYR A 42 8.53 7.13 -18.36
N PHE A 43 8.04 6.40 -17.37
CA PHE A 43 6.60 6.26 -17.15
C PHE A 43 5.94 7.59 -16.80
N GLN A 44 4.99 8.05 -17.61
CA GLN A 44 4.25 9.30 -17.42
C GLN A 44 2.76 9.03 -17.13
N PRO A 45 2.35 8.91 -15.86
CA PRO A 45 0.95 8.62 -15.51
C PRO A 45 -0.02 9.78 -15.80
N GLY A 46 0.46 11.03 -15.76
CA GLY A 46 -0.33 12.23 -16.05
C GLY A 46 -0.92 12.25 -17.47
N PRO A 47 -0.08 12.21 -18.51
CA PRO A 47 -0.51 12.12 -19.91
C PRO A 47 -1.50 10.97 -20.17
N ILE A 48 -1.29 9.80 -19.56
CA ILE A 48 -2.19 8.63 -19.70
C ILE A 48 -3.56 8.93 -19.10
N ALA A 49 -3.59 9.50 -17.89
CA ALA A 49 -4.83 9.86 -17.23
C ALA A 49 -5.63 10.89 -18.04
N GLU A 50 -4.95 11.89 -18.61
CA GLU A 50 -5.59 12.91 -19.44
C GLU A 50 -6.11 12.35 -20.76
N LEU A 51 -5.39 11.39 -21.38
CA LEU A 51 -5.88 10.68 -22.55
C LEU A 51 -7.18 9.92 -22.25
N ILE A 52 -7.21 9.14 -21.15
CA ILE A 52 -8.41 8.43 -20.70
C ILE A 52 -9.53 9.43 -20.40
N ARG A 53 -9.23 10.54 -19.72
CA ARG A 53 -10.21 11.58 -19.39
C ARG A 53 -10.88 12.14 -20.63
N ARG A 54 -10.09 12.47 -21.68
CA ARG A 54 -10.62 13.03 -22.94
C ARG A 54 -11.41 12.01 -23.76
N CYS A 55 -10.98 10.76 -23.78
CA CYS A 55 -11.65 9.70 -24.55
C CYS A 55 -12.90 9.13 -23.88
N CYS A 56 -12.98 9.15 -22.54
CA CYS A 56 -14.01 8.44 -21.77
C CYS A 56 -14.97 9.37 -21.02
N GLN A 57 -15.18 10.60 -21.48
CA GLN A 57 -16.01 11.61 -20.80
C GLN A 57 -17.42 11.11 -20.41
N GLU A 58 -18.12 10.39 -21.29
CA GLU A 58 -19.46 9.88 -20.96
C GLU A 58 -19.43 8.81 -19.87
N SER A 59 -18.42 7.93 -19.87
CA SER A 59 -18.24 6.94 -18.81
C SER A 59 -17.88 7.59 -17.48
N LEU A 60 -17.04 8.63 -17.50
CA LEU A 60 -16.59 9.35 -16.30
C LEU A 60 -17.69 10.17 -15.62
N LYS A 61 -18.76 10.53 -16.36
CA LYS A 61 -19.98 11.11 -15.77
C LYS A 61 -20.77 10.09 -14.94
N ILE A 62 -20.59 8.79 -15.19
CA ILE A 62 -21.28 7.71 -14.46
C ILE A 62 -20.48 7.35 -13.20
N ALA A 63 -19.18 7.10 -13.35
CA ALA A 63 -18.30 6.75 -12.24
C ALA A 63 -16.83 7.09 -12.56
N PRO A 64 -16.00 7.42 -11.55
CA PRO A 64 -14.58 7.62 -11.76
C PRO A 64 -13.88 6.30 -12.13
N VAL A 65 -12.81 6.42 -12.91
CA VAL A 65 -11.94 5.30 -13.28
C VAL A 65 -10.61 5.48 -12.58
N GLY A 66 -10.07 4.40 -12.01
CA GLY A 66 -8.77 4.43 -11.34
C GLY A 66 -7.82 3.36 -11.87
N PHE A 67 -6.52 3.62 -11.71
CA PHE A 67 -5.47 2.64 -11.92
C PHE A 67 -4.35 2.83 -10.90
N ASP A 68 -3.65 1.75 -10.58
CA ASP A 68 -2.40 1.79 -9.83
C ASP A 68 -1.20 1.66 -10.78
N TRP A 69 -0.03 2.11 -10.32
CA TRP A 69 1.23 1.92 -11.04
C TRP A 69 2.38 1.67 -10.08
N SER A 70 3.47 1.10 -10.60
CA SER A 70 4.74 0.94 -9.89
C SER A 70 5.93 1.27 -10.80
N TYR A 71 6.95 1.90 -10.24
CA TYR A 71 8.23 2.19 -10.89
C TYR A 71 9.17 0.98 -10.77
N GLY A 72 9.94 0.71 -11.83
CA GLY A 72 11.03 -0.27 -11.78
C GLY A 72 10.60 -1.75 -11.86
N CYS A 73 9.32 -2.03 -12.11
CA CYS A 73 8.84 -3.38 -12.41
C CYS A 73 8.48 -3.53 -13.89
N SER A 74 8.96 -4.60 -14.51
CA SER A 74 8.59 -5.01 -15.87
C SER A 74 7.27 -5.79 -15.94
N ARG A 75 6.58 -5.97 -14.80
CA ARG A 75 5.32 -6.73 -14.67
C ARG A 75 4.44 -6.19 -13.54
N PRO A 76 3.10 -6.34 -13.64
CA PRO A 76 2.17 -5.97 -12.59
C PRO A 76 2.41 -6.84 -11.35
N ARG A 77 2.80 -6.19 -10.26
CA ARG A 77 2.86 -6.78 -8.94
C ARG A 77 2.17 -5.83 -7.99
N ARG A 78 0.95 -6.20 -7.57
CA ARG A 78 0.24 -5.54 -6.48
C ARG A 78 1.21 -5.43 -5.28
N ASP A 79 1.35 -4.25 -4.71
CA ASP A 79 2.22 -3.93 -3.56
C ASP A 79 3.74 -3.88 -3.83
N SER A 80 4.18 -3.59 -5.07
CA SER A 80 5.61 -3.35 -5.34
C SER A 80 6.08 -1.94 -4.97
N PHE A 81 7.35 -1.86 -4.53
CA PHE A 81 7.97 -0.65 -4.02
C PHE A 81 8.17 0.43 -5.09
N GLY A 82 7.75 1.66 -4.79
CA GLY A 82 7.81 2.81 -5.70
C GLY A 82 6.66 2.76 -6.70
N GLY A 83 5.75 3.73 -6.62
CA GLY A 83 4.50 3.71 -7.37
C GLY A 83 3.44 4.63 -6.76
N GLY A 84 2.22 4.54 -7.26
CA GLY A 84 1.10 5.35 -6.80
C GLY A 84 -0.23 4.91 -7.39
N TRP A 85 -1.25 5.72 -7.15
CA TRP A 85 -2.57 5.54 -7.72
C TRP A 85 -3.06 6.83 -8.37
N CYS A 86 -3.87 6.66 -9.40
CA CYS A 86 -4.54 7.72 -10.13
C CYS A 86 -6.04 7.47 -10.07
N THR A 87 -6.82 8.50 -9.74
CA THR A 87 -8.27 8.48 -9.89
C THR A 87 -8.66 9.58 -10.88
N ILE A 88 -9.38 9.19 -11.92
CA ILE A 88 -9.81 10.06 -13.02
C ILE A 88 -11.28 10.36 -12.82
N PHE A 89 -11.59 11.64 -12.63
CA PHE A 89 -12.94 12.18 -12.62
C PHE A 89 -13.23 12.86 -13.96
N ALA A 90 -14.50 13.19 -14.21
CA ALA A 90 -14.89 13.87 -15.45
C ALA A 90 -14.21 15.25 -15.58
N ASP A 91 -14.05 15.96 -14.47
CA ASP A 91 -13.59 17.35 -14.38
C ASP A 91 -12.13 17.50 -13.92
N HIS A 92 -11.58 16.53 -13.20
CA HIS A 92 -10.21 16.58 -12.68
C HIS A 92 -9.57 15.19 -12.58
N VAL A 93 -8.28 15.17 -12.26
CA VAL A 93 -7.52 13.93 -12.00
C VAL A 93 -6.80 14.09 -10.67
N GLU A 94 -6.84 13.05 -9.84
CA GLU A 94 -6.10 12.98 -8.59
C GLU A 94 -4.97 11.96 -8.68
N PHE A 95 -3.82 12.30 -8.10
CA PHE A 95 -2.67 11.43 -7.98
C PHE A 95 -2.20 11.40 -6.52
N ALA A 96 -1.74 10.23 -6.08
CA ALA A 96 -0.82 10.16 -4.95
C ALA A 96 0.15 9.00 -5.15
N SER A 97 1.41 9.23 -4.80
CA SER A 97 2.34 8.13 -4.62
C SER A 97 2.02 7.36 -3.34
N THR A 98 2.37 6.07 -3.32
CA THR A 98 2.26 5.25 -2.11
C THR A 98 3.07 5.85 -0.96
N GLN A 99 4.19 6.53 -1.27
CA GLN A 99 5.02 7.22 -0.28
C GLN A 99 4.35 8.49 0.28
N GLU A 100 3.73 9.31 -0.56
CA GLU A 100 2.98 10.49 -0.10
C GLU A 100 1.76 10.11 0.74
N GLU A 101 1.04 9.06 0.36
CA GLU A 101 -0.10 8.55 1.14
C GLU A 101 0.36 7.95 2.47
N LEU A 102 1.46 7.19 2.47
CA LEU A 102 2.07 6.70 3.70
C LEU A 102 2.50 7.85 4.62
N ALA A 103 3.22 8.85 4.10
CA ALA A 103 3.64 10.03 4.85
C ALA A 103 2.43 10.81 5.41
N ARG A 104 1.37 10.97 4.61
CA ARG A 104 0.11 11.60 5.03
C ARG A 104 -0.56 10.83 6.17
N ARG A 105 -0.60 9.50 6.09
CA ARG A 105 -1.16 8.65 7.16
C ARG A 105 -0.31 8.68 8.42
N LEU A 106 1.01 8.64 8.30
CA LEU A 106 1.93 8.78 9.43
C LEU A 106 1.77 10.16 10.10
N GLY A 107 1.64 11.24 9.33
CA GLY A 107 1.39 12.58 9.86
C GLY A 107 0.02 12.75 10.51
N ARG A 108 -1.02 12.03 10.04
CA ARG A 108 -2.34 11.97 10.70
C ARG A 108 -2.34 11.11 11.97
N SER A 109 -1.44 10.13 12.06
CA SER A 109 -1.27 9.28 13.23
C SER A 109 -0.55 9.96 14.40
N ALA A 110 -0.17 11.24 14.27
CA ALA A 110 0.42 12.05 15.34
C ALA A 110 -0.63 12.67 16.30
N VAL A 111 -1.88 12.21 16.28
CA VAL A 111 -2.78 12.32 17.44
C VAL A 111 -2.51 11.09 18.30
N THR A 112 -1.94 11.31 19.49
CA THR A 112 -1.53 10.26 20.45
C THR A 112 -2.54 9.11 20.53
N PRO A 113 -2.17 7.88 20.15
CA PRO A 113 -3.00 6.72 20.39
C PRO A 113 -3.02 6.41 21.91
N PRO A 114 -4.10 5.80 22.43
CA PRO A 114 -3.98 5.09 23.71
C PRO A 114 -2.89 4.04 23.56
N ALA A 115 -2.03 3.90 24.58
CA ALA A 115 -0.81 3.08 24.65
C ALA A 115 -0.58 2.14 23.45
N GLU A 116 0.45 2.44 22.66
CA GLU A 116 0.89 1.65 21.51
C GLU A 116 0.95 0.15 21.88
N PRO A 117 0.34 -0.75 21.07
CA PRO A 117 0.50 -2.17 21.30
C PRO A 117 2.00 -2.50 21.25
N PRO A 118 2.48 -3.35 22.16
CA PRO A 118 3.91 -3.61 22.28
C PRO A 118 4.50 -4.15 20.98
N ASP A 119 5.70 -3.67 20.65
CA ASP A 119 6.41 -4.04 19.43
C ASP A 119 6.80 -5.54 19.45
N PRO A 120 6.29 -6.37 18.52
CA PRO A 120 6.62 -7.80 18.43
C PRO A 120 8.10 -8.07 18.12
N TRP A 121 8.85 -7.03 17.73
CA TRP A 121 10.28 -7.12 17.45
C TRP A 121 11.15 -6.85 18.67
N ILE A 122 10.57 -6.39 19.79
CA ILE A 122 11.28 -6.17 21.05
C ILE A 122 10.99 -7.30 22.04
N ASP A 123 12.06 -7.90 22.57
CA ASP A 123 11.94 -8.96 23.58
C ASP A 123 11.53 -8.38 24.93
N TYR A 124 10.53 -9.01 25.56
CA TYR A 124 10.21 -8.79 26.96
C TYR A 124 11.30 -9.42 27.84
N PRO A 125 11.91 -8.67 28.78
CA PRO A 125 12.95 -9.20 29.64
C PRO A 125 12.53 -10.47 30.40
N GLN A 126 11.26 -10.56 30.79
CA GLN A 126 10.71 -11.74 31.48
C GLN A 126 10.27 -12.89 30.55
N TYR A 127 10.10 -12.63 29.26
CA TYR A 127 9.66 -13.64 28.29
C TYR A 127 10.47 -13.52 26.98
N PRO A 128 11.77 -13.82 26.97
CA PRO A 128 12.61 -13.70 25.77
C PRO A 128 12.08 -14.51 24.58
N SER A 129 12.29 -14.01 23.36
CA SER A 129 11.79 -14.65 22.14
C SER A 129 12.44 -16.03 21.86
N VAL A 130 13.62 -16.29 22.41
CA VAL A 130 14.28 -17.61 22.32
C VAL A 130 13.52 -18.70 23.07
N ASP A 131 12.85 -18.37 24.17
CA ASP A 131 12.05 -19.32 24.94
C ASP A 131 10.79 -19.70 24.16
N TRP A 132 10.14 -18.70 23.57
CA TRP A 132 9.02 -18.89 22.63
C TRP A 132 9.42 -19.79 21.45
N GLN A 133 10.55 -19.51 20.79
CA GLN A 133 11.03 -20.30 19.64
C GLN A 133 11.29 -21.76 20.01
N THR A 134 11.78 -21.99 21.23
CA THR A 134 12.06 -23.35 21.74
C THR A 134 10.78 -24.13 22.00
N GLU A 135 9.73 -23.46 22.48
CA GLU A 135 8.48 -24.11 22.88
C GLU A 135 7.50 -24.33 21.74
N VAL A 136 7.36 -23.34 20.87
CA VAL A 136 6.36 -23.38 19.81
C VAL A 136 6.84 -24.26 18.65
N ALA A 137 8.15 -24.23 18.35
CA ALA A 137 8.88 -25.19 17.48
C ALA A 137 8.18 -25.61 16.18
N ASN A 138 7.28 -24.79 15.63
CA ASN A 138 6.39 -25.10 14.50
C ASN A 138 6.70 -24.28 13.24
N GLY A 139 7.75 -23.45 13.27
CA GLY A 139 8.12 -22.56 12.18
C GLY A 139 7.29 -21.28 12.09
N ASP A 140 6.54 -20.91 13.13
CA ASP A 140 5.77 -19.66 13.18
C ASP A 140 6.66 -18.43 13.05
N THR A 141 6.10 -17.41 12.40
CA THR A 141 6.76 -16.12 12.25
C THR A 141 6.75 -15.36 13.58
N ARG A 142 7.70 -14.43 13.75
CA ARG A 142 7.86 -13.60 14.95
C ARG A 142 6.60 -12.80 15.36
N LEU A 143 5.60 -12.72 14.49
CA LEU A 143 4.30 -12.14 14.80
C LEU A 143 3.52 -12.94 15.87
N GLY A 144 3.76 -14.25 16.03
CA GLY A 144 3.11 -15.07 17.05
C GLY A 144 3.69 -14.95 18.47
N TYR A 145 4.79 -14.20 18.64
CA TYR A 145 5.46 -14.01 19.92
C TYR A 145 4.58 -13.25 20.94
N LEU A 146 3.85 -12.22 20.51
CA LEU A 146 3.02 -11.42 21.42
C LEU A 146 1.84 -12.20 21.99
N ASP A 147 1.18 -13.03 21.18
CA ASP A 147 0.10 -13.89 21.66
C ASP A 147 0.60 -14.91 22.70
N TRP A 148 1.82 -15.43 22.52
CA TRP A 148 2.47 -16.30 23.51
C TRP A 148 2.84 -15.54 24.80
N VAL A 149 3.35 -14.31 24.70
CA VAL A 149 3.64 -13.45 25.87
C VAL A 149 2.36 -13.10 26.63
N LEU A 150 1.28 -12.76 25.94
CA LEU A 150 -0.02 -12.46 26.54
C LEU A 150 -0.57 -13.68 27.29
N ALA A 151 -0.55 -14.86 26.65
CA ALA A 151 -0.99 -16.10 27.28
C ALA A 151 -0.19 -16.44 28.55
N ARG A 152 1.12 -16.17 28.56
CA ARG A 152 1.97 -16.36 29.76
C ARG A 152 1.72 -15.33 30.85
N THR A 153 1.54 -14.07 30.46
CA THR A 153 1.21 -13.02 31.42
C THR A 153 -0.12 -13.32 32.11
N GLU A 154 -1.13 -13.73 31.34
CA GLU A 154 -2.42 -14.17 31.88
C GLU A 154 -2.30 -15.42 32.76
N ALA A 155 -1.49 -16.41 32.38
CA ALA A 155 -1.22 -17.60 33.19
C ALA A 155 -0.55 -17.25 34.53
N ASP A 156 0.47 -16.40 34.52
CA ASP A 156 1.18 -15.94 35.72
C ASP A 156 0.28 -15.11 36.64
N HIS A 157 -0.67 -14.34 36.07
CA HIS A 157 -1.66 -13.59 36.85
C HIS A 157 -2.81 -14.48 37.36
N SER A 158 -2.96 -15.68 36.81
CA SER A 158 -4.00 -16.65 37.19
C SER A 158 -3.54 -17.67 38.22
N VAL A 159 -2.28 -17.65 38.66
CA VAL A 159 -1.82 -18.45 39.80
C VAL A 159 -2.27 -17.76 41.09
N PRO A 160 -3.26 -18.29 41.84
CA PRO A 160 -3.57 -17.74 43.15
C PRO A 160 -2.36 -17.96 44.08
N PRO A 161 -2.05 -17.03 45.00
CA PRO A 161 -1.02 -17.27 46.00
C PRO A 161 -1.40 -18.54 46.73
N SER A 162 -0.56 -19.58 46.60
CA SER A 162 -0.72 -20.81 47.35
C SER A 162 -0.81 -20.45 48.82
N MET A 163 -1.93 -20.80 49.42
CA MET A 163 -2.24 -20.65 50.83
C MET A 163 -1.09 -21.29 51.62
N GLU A 164 -0.18 -20.47 52.15
CA GLU A 164 0.79 -20.90 53.15
C GLU A 164 0.01 -21.42 54.36
N LEU A 165 0.00 -22.73 54.55
CA LEU A 165 -0.42 -23.33 55.81
C LEU A 165 0.73 -23.17 56.81
N PRO A 166 0.51 -22.53 57.98
CA PRO A 166 1.53 -22.52 59.01
C PRO A 166 1.68 -23.93 59.61
N SER A 167 2.90 -24.47 59.56
CA SER A 167 3.28 -25.63 60.37
C SER A 167 3.21 -25.24 61.84
N ALA A 168 2.45 -26.01 62.62
CA ALA A 168 2.44 -26.00 64.08
C ALA A 168 3.67 -26.72 64.66
#